data_AF-A0A7S0KUU4-F1
#
_entry.id   AF-A0A7S0KUU4-F1
#
_cell.length_a   1.000
_cell.length_b   1.000
_cell.length_c   1.000
_cell.angle_alpha   90.00
_cell.angle_beta   90.00
_cell.angle_gamma   90.00
#
_symmetry.space_group_name_H-M   'P 1'
#
loop_
_entity.id
_entity.type
_entity.pdbx_description
1 polymer ?
#
loop_
_entity_poly.entity_id
_entity_poly.type
_entity_poly.pdbx_seq_one_letter_code
_entity_poly.pdbx_strand_id
1 'polypeptide(L)'
;FTDNQIGTTTDADLITIADGAVTILGGLTTTTMSVTSTFGVTSDFTVNTDKFIVNATNGNTEMTGNLEMSGDTATLTHSGSTGGLAISSAQHVDVESVR
;
A
#
# COMPACT_ATOMS: atom_id res chain seq x y z
N PHE A 1 -7.59 35.80 6.59
CA PHE A 1 -8.55 34.69 6.77
C PHE A 1 -8.47 34.26 8.22
N THR A 2 -9.62 34.18 8.90
CA THR A 2 -9.74 33.67 10.28
C THR A 2 -10.37 32.28 10.33
N ASP A 3 -11.04 31.88 9.25
CA ASP A 3 -11.63 30.56 9.12
C ASP A 3 -10.53 29.53 8.87
N ASN A 4 -10.71 28.36 9.47
CA ASN A 4 -9.79 27.24 9.36
C ASN A 4 -10.25 26.20 8.31
N GLN A 5 -11.31 26.51 7.57
CA GLN A 5 -11.93 25.62 6.58
C GLN A 5 -11.82 26.24 5.18
N ILE A 6 -11.61 25.40 4.17
CA ILE A 6 -11.64 25.75 2.75
C ILE A 6 -12.62 24.78 2.07
N GLY A 7 -13.60 25.33 1.35
CA GLY A 7 -14.63 24.56 0.67
C GLY A 7 -15.31 25.29 -0.48
N THR A 8 -16.31 24.64 -1.06
CA THR A 8 -17.26 25.19 -2.04
C THR A 8 -18.52 25.71 -1.35
N THR A 9 -19.48 26.25 -2.11
CA THR A 9 -20.77 26.72 -1.56
C THR A 9 -21.66 25.59 -1.04
N THR A 10 -21.46 24.36 -1.51
CA THR A 10 -22.26 23.18 -1.14
C THR A 10 -21.55 22.24 -0.18
N ASP A 11 -20.25 22.43 0.02
CA ASP A 11 -19.38 21.63 0.88
C ASP A 11 -18.30 22.57 1.43
N ALA A 12 -18.56 23.14 2.61
CA ALA A 12 -17.77 24.24 3.17
C ALA A 12 -16.46 23.76 3.84
N ASP A 13 -16.31 22.46 4.07
CA ASP A 13 -15.29 21.86 4.93
C ASP A 13 -14.40 20.80 4.23
N LEU A 14 -14.36 20.79 2.90
CA LEU A 14 -13.48 19.93 2.08
C LEU A 14 -12.04 19.83 2.60
N ILE A 15 -11.48 20.94 3.07
CA ILE A 15 -10.21 20.99 3.78
C ILE A 15 -10.40 21.68 5.12
N THR A 16 -9.94 21.05 6.19
CA THR A 16 -9.85 21.66 7.53
C THR A 16 -8.39 21.74 7.96
N ILE A 17 -7.95 22.94 8.36
CA ILE A 17 -6.60 23.21 8.87
C ILE A 17 -6.68 23.29 10.39
N ALA A 18 -5.84 22.52 11.07
CA ALA A 18 -5.70 22.53 12.52
C ALA A 18 -4.22 22.70 12.90
N ASP A 19 -3.95 22.87 14.19
CA ASP A 19 -2.56 22.96 14.66
C ASP A 19 -1.82 21.67 14.32
N GLY A 20 -0.81 21.79 13.45
CA GLY A 20 0.00 20.66 12.97
C GLY A 20 -0.73 19.65 12.08
N ALA A 21 -1.95 19.92 11.61
CA ALA A 21 -2.73 18.95 10.82
C ALA A 21 -3.55 19.59 9.70
N VAL A 22 -3.80 18.79 8.66
CA VAL A 22 -4.74 19.10 7.59
C VAL A 22 -5.59 17.86 7.34
N THR A 23 -6.91 18.03 7.37
CA THR A 23 -7.86 17.00 6.97
C THR A 23 -8.38 17.33 5.59
N ILE A 24 -8.41 16.35 4.69
CA ILE A 24 -9.04 16.45 3.37
C ILE A 24 -10.18 15.43 3.36
N LEU A 25 -11.42 15.91 3.26
CA LEU A 25 -12.60 15.05 3.28
C LEU A 25 -12.85 14.37 1.91
N GLY A 26 -12.39 15.01 0.83
CA GLY A 26 -12.46 14.48 -0.53
C GLY A 26 -11.24 13.65 -0.95
N GLY A 27 -11.18 13.30 -2.25
CA GLY A 27 -10.02 12.64 -2.84
C GLY A 27 -8.85 13.61 -3.04
N LEU A 28 -7.61 13.12 -2.87
CA LEU A 28 -6.39 13.86 -3.15
C LEU A 28 -5.67 13.27 -4.37
N THR A 29 -5.65 14.02 -5.47
CA THR A 29 -4.86 13.68 -6.66
C THR A 29 -3.57 14.50 -6.66
N THR A 30 -2.41 13.84 -6.74
CA THR A 30 -1.09 14.49 -6.81
C THR A 30 -0.26 13.89 -7.94
N THR A 31 0.65 14.68 -8.51
CA THR A 31 1.63 14.16 -9.49
C THR A 31 2.74 13.38 -8.80
N THR A 32 3.19 13.86 -7.64
CA THR A 32 4.25 13.25 -6.82
C THR A 32 3.91 13.43 -5.35
N MET A 33 4.14 12.38 -4.55
CA MET A 33 3.95 12.40 -3.10
C MET A 33 5.23 11.91 -2.43
N SER A 34 5.78 12.70 -1.49
CA SER A 34 6.91 12.32 -0.66
C SER A 34 6.45 12.20 0.79
N VAL A 35 6.56 11.01 1.36
CA VAL A 35 6.26 10.74 2.77
C VAL A 35 7.58 10.42 3.47
N THR A 36 8.00 11.28 4.39
CA THR A 36 9.30 11.17 5.09
C THR A 36 9.23 10.41 6.41
N SER A 37 8.02 10.03 6.83
CA SER A 37 7.73 9.25 8.03
C SER A 37 6.76 8.11 7.66
N THR A 38 5.80 7.79 8.51
CA THR A 38 4.82 6.74 8.27
C THR A 38 3.67 7.20 7.37
N PHE A 39 3.25 6.33 6.46
CA PHE A 39 1.98 6.45 5.73
C PHE A 39 0.98 5.43 6.27
N GLY A 40 -0.11 5.90 6.90
CA GLY A 40 -1.17 5.05 7.42
C GLY A 40 -2.31 4.91 6.40
N VAL A 41 -2.69 3.68 6.08
CA VAL A 41 -3.85 3.37 5.24
C VAL A 41 -4.79 2.46 6.04
N THR A 42 -6.01 2.92 6.29
CA THR A 42 -7.01 2.18 7.09
C THR A 42 -7.87 1.24 6.24
N SER A 43 -7.99 1.54 4.94
CA SER A 43 -8.62 0.70 3.93
C SER A 43 -7.53 0.00 3.10
N ASP A 44 -7.92 -0.70 2.04
CA ASP A 44 -6.95 -1.37 1.17
C ASP A 44 -5.99 -0.36 0.52
N PHE A 45 -4.71 -0.71 0.44
CA PHE A 45 -3.73 0.03 -0.33
C PHE A 45 -3.63 -0.58 -1.74
N THR A 46 -4.21 0.12 -2.71
CA THR A 46 -4.35 -0.36 -4.09
C THR A 46 -3.48 0.46 -5.05
N VAL A 47 -2.67 -0.23 -5.86
CA VAL A 47 -1.88 0.38 -6.93
C VAL A 47 -2.40 -0.10 -8.27
N ASN A 48 -2.64 0.86 -9.17
CA ASN A 48 -3.17 0.63 -10.51
C ASN A 48 -4.46 -0.22 -10.49
N THR A 49 -5.43 0.21 -9.68
CA THR A 49 -6.79 -0.37 -9.52
C THR A 49 -6.86 -1.77 -8.93
N ASP A 50 -6.08 -2.73 -9.40
CA ASP A 50 -6.16 -4.14 -8.97
C ASP A 50 -4.83 -4.89 -9.07
N LYS A 51 -3.73 -4.25 -9.50
CA LYS A 51 -2.48 -4.97 -9.84
C LYS A 51 -1.60 -5.28 -8.64
N PHE A 52 -1.67 -4.46 -7.59
CA PHE A 52 -1.02 -4.70 -6.31
C PHE A 52 -1.91 -4.15 -5.20
N ILE A 53 -2.32 -5.02 -4.28
CA ILE A 53 -3.26 -4.69 -3.20
C ILE A 53 -2.69 -5.19 -1.88
N VAL A 54 -2.64 -4.33 -0.86
CA VAL A 54 -2.53 -4.74 0.54
C VAL A 54 -3.91 -4.66 1.18
N ASN A 55 -4.45 -5.81 1.56
CA ASN A 55 -5.81 -5.91 2.10
C ASN A 55 -5.84 -5.51 3.57
N ALA A 56 -6.63 -4.49 3.93
CA ALA A 56 -6.70 -3.99 5.31
C ALA A 56 -7.24 -5.02 6.31
N THR A 57 -8.11 -5.93 5.84
CA THR A 57 -8.79 -6.89 6.71
C THR A 57 -7.85 -7.97 7.27
N ASN A 58 -6.78 -8.32 6.54
CA ASN A 58 -5.88 -9.42 6.91
C ASN A 58 -4.39 -9.15 6.67
N GLY A 59 -4.03 -8.00 6.08
CA GLY A 59 -2.64 -7.65 5.74
C GLY A 59 -2.06 -8.43 4.56
N ASN A 60 -2.86 -9.27 3.88
CA ASN A 60 -2.38 -10.05 2.74
C ASN A 60 -2.08 -9.12 1.57
N THR A 61 -0.96 -9.41 0.89
CA THR A 61 -0.60 -8.76 -0.37
C THR A 61 -1.03 -9.63 -1.54
N GLU A 62 -1.79 -9.06 -2.47
CA GLU A 62 -2.15 -9.67 -3.74
C GLU A 62 -1.40 -8.97 -4.88
N MET A 63 -0.84 -9.74 -5.81
CA MET A 63 -0.14 -9.24 -7.00
C MET A 63 -0.61 -10.03 -8.22
N THR A 64 -1.17 -9.35 -9.21
CA THR A 64 -1.56 -10.00 -10.49
C THR A 64 -0.35 -10.24 -11.39
N GLY A 65 0.69 -9.42 -11.24
CA GLY A 65 1.95 -9.55 -11.98
C GLY A 65 2.92 -10.56 -11.35
N ASN A 66 4.11 -10.66 -11.93
CA ASN A 66 5.21 -11.45 -11.40
C ASN A 66 5.99 -10.69 -10.32
N LEU A 67 6.47 -11.41 -9.31
CA LEU A 67 7.52 -10.93 -8.42
C LEU A 67 8.88 -11.24 -9.06
N GLU A 68 9.65 -10.20 -9.40
CA GLU A 68 11.04 -10.33 -9.86
C GLU A 68 12.01 -9.88 -8.75
N MET A 69 13.02 -10.70 -8.48
CA MET A 69 14.03 -10.46 -7.44
C MET A 69 15.43 -10.51 -8.07
N SER A 70 15.93 -9.36 -8.52
CA SER A 70 17.12 -9.28 -9.38
C SER A 70 18.41 -8.81 -8.69
N GLY A 71 18.36 -8.46 -7.39
CA GLY A 71 19.56 -8.09 -6.65
C GLY A 71 20.49 -9.28 -6.40
N ASP A 72 21.81 -9.03 -6.37
CA ASP A 72 22.85 -10.04 -6.16
C ASP A 72 22.63 -10.95 -4.93
N THR A 73 21.95 -10.42 -3.92
CA THR A 73 21.62 -11.12 -2.66
C THR A 73 20.12 -11.15 -2.39
N ALA A 74 19.26 -11.15 -3.42
CA ALA A 74 17.83 -11.15 -3.21
C ALA A 74 17.36 -12.46 -2.55
N THR A 75 16.63 -12.37 -1.45
CA THR A 75 16.13 -13.53 -0.67
C THR A 75 14.66 -13.40 -0.34
N LEU A 76 13.94 -14.53 -0.31
CA LEU A 76 12.61 -14.64 0.28
C LEU A 76 12.72 -15.43 1.58
N THR A 77 12.40 -14.80 2.71
CA THR A 77 12.59 -15.39 4.05
C THR A 77 11.27 -15.50 4.81
N HIS A 78 11.03 -16.64 5.44
CA HIS A 78 9.99 -16.82 6.47
C HIS A 78 10.65 -17.05 7.83
N SER A 79 10.27 -16.25 8.80
CA SER A 79 10.80 -16.27 10.16
C SER A 79 9.75 -16.67 11.21
N GLY A 80 8.56 -17.07 10.78
CA GLY A 80 7.51 -17.53 11.69
C GLY A 80 7.96 -18.75 12.50
N SER A 81 7.72 -18.74 13.81
CA SER A 81 8.11 -19.84 14.70
C SER A 81 7.25 -21.10 14.53
N THR A 82 6.16 -21.00 13.77
CA THR A 82 5.23 -22.09 13.45
C THR A 82 4.79 -21.96 11.99
N GLY A 83 4.62 -23.08 11.29
CA GLY A 83 4.33 -23.08 9.85
C GLY A 83 5.60 -23.10 8.98
N GLY A 84 5.44 -22.98 7.66
CA GLY A 84 6.53 -22.92 6.69
C GLY A 84 6.13 -22.10 5.47
N LEU A 85 7.07 -21.87 4.53
CA LEU A 85 6.70 -21.28 3.24
C LEU A 85 5.95 -22.32 2.41
N ALA A 86 4.72 -22.00 2.06
CA ALA A 86 3.99 -22.74 1.03
C ALA A 86 4.20 -22.05 -0.31
N ILE A 87 4.67 -22.80 -1.32
CA ILE A 87 4.69 -22.37 -2.72
C ILE A 87 3.88 -23.40 -3.50
N SER A 88 2.81 -22.95 -4.13
CA SER A 88 1.88 -23.82 -4.88
C SER A 88 1.67 -23.31 -6.29
N SER A 89 1.57 -24.24 -7.23
CA SER A 89 1.27 -23.98 -8.64
C SER A 89 0.24 -24.99 -9.12
N ALA A 90 -0.59 -24.61 -10.08
CA ALA A 90 -1.49 -25.54 -10.75
C ALA A 90 -0.77 -26.54 -11.66
N GLN A 91 0.49 -26.26 -12.04
CA GLN A 91 1.29 -27.12 -12.91
C GLN A 91 2.61 -27.51 -12.24
N HIS A 92 3.60 -26.62 -12.27
CA HIS A 92 4.92 -26.86 -11.69
C HIS A 92 5.44 -25.60 -11.00
N VAL A 93 6.38 -25.82 -10.08
CA VAL A 93 7.27 -24.80 -9.55
C VAL A 93 8.65 -25.15 -10.10
N ASP A 94 9.16 -24.30 -10.99
CA ASP A 94 10.51 -24.47 -11.53
C ASP A 94 11.54 -23.96 -10.54
N VAL A 95 12.63 -24.71 -10.39
CA VAL A 95 13.77 -24.37 -9.56
C VAL A 95 15.03 -24.62 -10.37
N GLU A 96 15.74 -23.54 -10.72
CA GLU A 96 16.94 -23.64 -11.56
C GLU A 96 18.07 -24.43 -10.87
N SER A 97 18.21 -24.25 -9.56
CA SER A 97 19.19 -24.98 -8.76
C SER A 97 18.68 -25.18 -7.34
N VAL A 98 18.63 -26.44 -6.91
CA VAL A 98 18.45 -26.82 -5.51
C VAL A 98 19.81 -27.34 -5.04
N ARG A 99 20.38 -26.70 -4.01
CA ARG A 99 21.64 -27.13 -3.38
C ARG A 99 21.43 -27.29 -1.88
#